data_AF-A0A963FRD8-F1
#
_entry.id   AF-A0A963FRD8-F1
#
_cell.length_a   1.000
_cell.length_b   1.000
_cell.length_c   1.000
_cell.angle_alpha   90.00
_cell.angle_beta   90.00
_cell.angle_gamma   90.00
#
_symmetry.space_group_name_H-M   'P 1'
#
loop_
_entity.id
_entity.type
_entity.pdbx_description
1 polymer ?
#
loop_
_entity_poly.entity_id
_entity_poly.type
_entity_poly.pdbx_seq_one_letter_code
_entity_poly.pdbx_strand_id
1 'polypeptide(L)'
;MPSDPDIIPFGHPQLDRARGALARLADRLAQCRRVGGASEEISDLLSRFVSEAYRYITLEETWLKDAGYPALEAHLLEHQRIIEMLAQASMDVMRARPDAVERLCESLEAHFIEHIRGRDGQIARFVASHPETVKTRG
;
A
#
# COMPACT_ATOMS: atom_id res chain seq x y z
N MET A 1 9.14 -10.77 12.97
CA MET A 1 9.23 -9.37 12.49
C MET A 1 10.66 -9.16 12.03
N PRO A 2 10.85 -8.55 10.86
CA PRO A 2 11.13 -7.13 10.95
C PRO A 2 10.04 -6.34 10.24
N SER A 3 9.49 -5.37 10.96
CA SER A 3 9.05 -4.12 10.36
C SER A 3 10.24 -3.57 9.57
N ASP A 4 10.03 -3.32 8.28
CA ASP A 4 10.97 -2.57 7.45
C ASP A 4 11.35 -1.28 8.22
N PRO A 5 12.62 -1.09 8.64
CA PRO A 5 13.01 -0.04 9.59
C PRO A 5 12.77 1.38 9.08
N ASP A 6 12.53 1.53 7.78
CA ASP A 6 12.28 2.82 7.12
C ASP A 6 10.80 3.25 7.15
N ILE A 7 9.89 2.40 7.63
CA ILE A 7 8.45 2.70 7.71
C ILE A 7 8.13 3.43 9.03
N ILE A 8 8.06 4.77 8.97
CA ILE A 8 7.72 5.62 10.13
C ILE A 8 6.25 5.41 10.53
N PRO A 9 5.94 4.97 11.78
CA PRO A 9 4.57 4.75 12.24
C PRO A 9 3.72 6.02 12.19
N PHE A 10 2.45 5.89 11.79
CA PHE A 10 1.48 6.99 11.84
C PHE A 10 0.98 7.25 13.26
N GLY A 11 1.20 6.30 14.19
CA GLY A 11 0.59 6.36 15.51
C GLY A 11 -0.89 5.96 15.51
N HIS A 12 -1.39 5.48 14.36
CA HIS A 12 -2.74 4.98 14.20
C HIS A 12 -2.70 3.44 14.05
N PRO A 13 -3.06 2.66 15.08
CA PRO A 13 -2.77 1.22 15.12
C PRO A 13 -3.32 0.41 13.94
N GLN A 14 -4.47 0.80 13.40
CA GLN A 14 -5.07 0.11 12.26
C GLN A 14 -4.34 0.40 10.94
N LEU A 15 -3.80 1.62 10.78
CA LEU A 15 -3.01 2.02 9.60
C LEU A 15 -1.65 1.35 9.63
N ASP A 16 -0.99 1.38 10.79
CA ASP A 16 0.32 0.74 10.96
C ASP A 16 0.23 -0.78 10.76
N ARG A 17 -0.85 -1.43 11.22
CA ARG A 17 -1.11 -2.84 10.93
C ARG A 17 -1.33 -3.11 9.45
N ALA A 18 -2.09 -2.26 8.76
CA ALA A 18 -2.38 -2.38 7.33
C ALA A 18 -1.10 -2.29 6.49
N ARG A 19 -0.31 -1.25 6.72
CA ARG A 19 0.96 -1.02 6.04
C ARG A 19 1.95 -2.14 6.30
N GLY A 20 2.01 -2.65 7.54
CA GLY A 20 2.84 -3.82 7.86
C GLY A 20 2.37 -5.10 7.16
N ALA A 21 1.06 -5.28 6.94
CA ALA A 21 0.55 -6.41 6.17
C ALA A 21 0.90 -6.29 4.67
N LEU A 22 0.79 -5.08 4.11
CA LEU A 22 1.18 -4.79 2.73
C LEU A 22 2.67 -5.05 2.48
N ALA A 23 3.55 -4.58 3.37
CA ALA A 23 4.99 -4.84 3.27
C ALA A 23 5.28 -6.35 3.24
N ARG A 24 4.68 -7.13 4.16
CA ARG A 24 4.85 -8.59 4.18
C ARG A 24 4.32 -9.28 2.92
N LEU A 25 3.22 -8.80 2.36
CA LEU A 25 2.65 -9.35 1.12
C LEU A 25 3.54 -9.04 -0.08
N ALA A 26 4.09 -7.82 -0.15
CA ALA A 26 5.07 -7.43 -1.17
C ALA A 26 6.35 -8.28 -1.09
N ASP A 27 6.89 -8.48 0.12
CA ASP A 27 8.08 -9.33 0.33
C ASP A 27 7.83 -10.77 -0.14
N ARG A 28 6.65 -11.32 0.18
CA ARG A 28 6.25 -12.66 -0.27
C ARG A 28 6.10 -12.74 -1.78
N LEU A 29 5.48 -11.74 -2.41
CA LEU A 29 5.36 -11.66 -3.88
C LEU A 29 6.75 -11.61 -4.53
N ALA A 30 7.66 -10.78 -4.01
CA ALA A 30 9.03 -10.69 -4.51
C ALA A 30 9.82 -11.99 -4.32
N GLN A 31 9.61 -12.71 -3.20
CA GLN A 31 10.22 -14.02 -2.97
C GLN A 31 9.68 -15.07 -3.94
N CYS A 32 8.35 -15.20 -4.08
CA CYS A 32 7.72 -16.14 -5.02
C CYS A 32 8.20 -15.91 -6.45
N ARG A 33 8.36 -14.64 -6.87
CA ARG A 33 8.95 -14.29 -8.16
C ARG A 33 10.37 -14.84 -8.33
N ARG A 34 11.25 -14.64 -7.34
CA ARG A 34 12.66 -15.05 -7.42
C ARG A 34 12.88 -16.56 -7.47
N VAL A 35 12.03 -17.34 -6.81
CA VAL A 35 12.19 -18.81 -6.74
C VAL A 35 11.32 -19.58 -7.74
N GLY A 36 10.58 -18.88 -8.61
CA GLY A 36 9.68 -19.50 -9.58
C GLY A 36 8.45 -20.15 -8.94
N GLY A 37 7.79 -19.43 -8.03
CA GLY A 37 6.57 -19.89 -7.34
C GLY A 37 5.44 -20.25 -8.32
N ALA A 38 4.52 -21.10 -7.85
CA ALA A 38 3.40 -21.54 -8.67
C ALA A 38 2.45 -20.38 -9.00
N SER A 39 1.86 -20.40 -10.20
CA SER A 39 0.94 -19.35 -10.67
C SER A 39 -0.25 -19.13 -9.73
N GLU A 40 -0.74 -20.18 -9.07
CA GLU A 40 -1.83 -20.10 -8.08
C GLU A 40 -1.42 -19.36 -6.81
N GLU A 41 -0.21 -19.63 -6.29
CA GLU A 41 0.31 -18.97 -5.08
C GLU A 41 0.49 -17.47 -5.32
N ILE A 42 1.03 -17.09 -6.48
CA ILE A 42 1.21 -15.68 -6.86
C ILE A 42 -0.16 -14.99 -7.01
N SER A 43 -1.14 -15.67 -7.61
CA SER A 43 -2.50 -15.12 -7.78
C SER A 43 -3.22 -14.91 -6.44
N ASP A 44 -3.07 -15.83 -5.49
CA ASP A 44 -3.61 -15.69 -4.12
C ASP A 44 -2.92 -14.54 -3.37
N LEU A 45 -1.59 -14.47 -3.41
CA LEU A 45 -0.82 -13.39 -2.81
C LEU A 45 -1.22 -12.02 -3.35
N LEU A 46 -1.40 -11.92 -4.68
CA LEU A 46 -1.83 -10.70 -5.33
C LEU A 46 -3.24 -10.29 -4.87
N SER A 47 -4.18 -11.25 -4.86
CA SER A 47 -5.56 -10.96 -4.46
C SER A 47 -5.63 -10.41 -3.02
N ARG A 48 -4.81 -10.98 -2.13
CA ARG A 48 -4.67 -10.49 -0.75
C ARG A 48 -4.02 -9.11 -0.70
N PHE A 49 -2.99 -8.87 -1.50
CA PHE A 49 -2.32 -7.57 -1.58
C PHE A 49 -3.29 -6.47 -2.02
N VAL A 50 -4.02 -6.71 -3.11
CA VAL A 50 -5.00 -5.76 -3.64
C VAL A 50 -6.07 -5.45 -2.59
N SER A 51 -6.64 -6.49 -1.97
CA SER A 51 -7.66 -6.30 -0.92
C SER A 51 -7.14 -5.48 0.26
N GLU A 52 -5.91 -5.74 0.70
CA GLU A 52 -5.31 -5.01 1.82
C GLU A 52 -4.94 -3.58 1.41
N ALA A 53 -4.58 -3.33 0.15
CA ALA A 53 -4.24 -2.01 -0.37
C ALA A 53 -5.47 -1.10 -0.39
N TYR A 54 -6.62 -1.61 -0.87
CA TYR A 54 -7.89 -0.88 -0.80
C TYR A 54 -8.29 -0.55 0.64
N ARG A 55 -8.09 -1.51 1.56
CA ARG A 55 -8.40 -1.30 2.98
C ARG A 55 -7.49 -0.24 3.60
N TYR A 56 -6.21 -0.26 3.28
CA TYR A 56 -5.24 0.74 3.73
C TYR A 56 -5.59 2.14 3.22
N ILE A 57 -5.76 2.27 1.90
CA ILE A 57 -6.09 3.55 1.24
C ILE A 57 -7.34 4.16 1.85
N THR A 58 -8.44 3.39 1.94
CA THR A 58 -9.71 3.90 2.51
C THR A 58 -9.54 4.41 3.95
N LEU A 59 -8.75 3.68 4.75
CA LEU A 59 -8.49 4.05 6.13
C LEU A 59 -7.63 5.32 6.22
N GLU A 60 -6.61 5.44 5.36
CA GLU A 60 -5.69 6.57 5.37
C GLU A 60 -6.39 7.84 4.91
N GLU A 61 -7.17 7.77 3.83
CA GLU A 61 -7.93 8.92 3.33
C GLU A 61 -8.92 9.46 4.36
N THR A 62 -9.60 8.56 5.07
CA THR A 62 -10.51 8.92 6.16
C THR A 62 -9.75 9.64 7.26
N TRP A 63 -8.62 9.07 7.68
CA TRP A 63 -7.79 9.63 8.73
C TRP A 63 -7.17 10.99 8.36
N LEU A 64 -6.66 11.13 7.14
CA LEU A 64 -6.09 12.37 6.60
C LEU A 64 -7.14 13.48 6.49
N LYS A 65 -8.36 13.12 6.08
CA LYS A 65 -9.49 14.05 6.02
C LYS A 65 -9.88 14.53 7.41
N ASP A 66 -9.98 13.63 8.37
CA ASP A 66 -10.29 13.97 9.76
C ASP A 66 -9.18 14.82 10.41
N ALA A 67 -7.93 14.61 10.00
CA ALA A 67 -6.78 15.41 10.40
C ALA A 67 -6.65 16.76 9.66
N GLY A 68 -7.49 17.03 8.65
CA GLY A 68 -7.40 18.26 7.88
C GLY A 68 -6.08 18.43 7.12
N TYR A 69 -5.52 17.32 6.61
CA TYR A 69 -4.23 17.34 5.92
C TYR A 69 -4.23 18.31 4.71
N PRO A 70 -3.32 19.30 4.65
CA PRO A 70 -3.39 20.37 3.64
C PRO A 70 -3.27 19.91 2.19
N ALA A 71 -2.62 18.77 1.94
CA ALA A 71 -2.41 18.22 0.60
C ALA A 71 -3.27 16.99 0.30
N LEU A 72 -4.44 16.87 0.97
CA LEU A 72 -5.36 15.74 0.84
C LEU A 72 -5.72 15.45 -0.62
N GLU A 73 -6.17 16.44 -1.39
CA GLU A 73 -6.61 16.23 -2.78
C GLU A 73 -5.50 15.66 -3.68
N ALA A 74 -4.26 16.11 -3.47
CA ALA A 74 -3.12 15.58 -4.22
C ALA A 74 -2.86 14.11 -3.87
N HIS A 75 -2.98 13.75 -2.58
CA HIS A 75 -2.82 12.37 -2.10
C HIS A 75 -3.91 11.44 -2.64
N LEU A 76 -5.18 11.89 -2.65
CA LEU A 76 -6.30 11.14 -3.23
C LEU A 76 -6.07 10.82 -4.72
N LEU A 77 -5.51 11.75 -5.48
CA LEU A 77 -5.18 11.52 -6.89
C LEU A 77 -4.03 10.51 -7.07
N GLU A 78 -3.08 10.45 -6.15
CA GLU A 78 -2.04 9.41 -6.16
C GLU A 78 -2.65 8.03 -5.88
N HIS A 79 -3.51 7.92 -4.86
CA HIS A 79 -4.24 6.69 -4.56
C HIS A 79 -5.11 6.20 -5.71
N GLN A 80 -5.82 7.10 -6.40
CA GLN A 80 -6.65 6.74 -7.54
C GLN A 80 -5.82 6.07 -8.65
N ARG A 81 -4.62 6.60 -8.95
CA ARG A 81 -3.71 6.01 -9.94
C ARG A 81 -3.21 4.64 -9.51
N ILE A 82 -2.90 4.47 -8.23
CA ILE A 82 -2.50 3.19 -7.65
C ILE A 82 -3.63 2.16 -7.79
N ILE A 83 -4.85 2.54 -7.44
CA ILE A 83 -6.05 1.70 -7.53
C ILE A 83 -6.30 1.23 -8.97
N GLU A 84 -6.21 2.15 -9.94
CA GLU A 84 -6.36 1.84 -11.36
C GLU A 84 -5.29 0.86 -11.85
N MET A 85 -4.04 1.07 -11.44
CA MET A 85 -2.93 0.17 -11.75
C MET A 85 -3.14 -1.24 -11.16
N LEU A 86 -3.56 -1.34 -9.89
CA LEU A 86 -3.88 -2.62 -9.24
C LEU A 86 -5.04 -3.35 -9.92
N ALA A 87 -6.09 -2.63 -10.31
CA ALA A 87 -7.24 -3.18 -11.02
C ALA A 87 -6.83 -3.71 -12.40
N GLN A 88 -6.06 -2.92 -13.16
CA GLN A 88 -5.58 -3.32 -14.47
C GLN A 88 -4.69 -4.57 -14.41
N ALA A 89 -3.81 -4.64 -13.42
CA ALA A 89 -2.94 -5.78 -13.24
C ALA A 89 -3.69 -7.05 -12.81
N SER A 90 -4.69 -6.90 -11.92
CA SER A 90 -5.57 -8.01 -11.54
C SER A 90 -6.29 -8.59 -12.77
N MET A 91 -6.79 -7.73 -13.66
CA MET A 91 -7.41 -8.17 -14.92
C MET A 91 -6.43 -8.90 -15.86
N ASP A 92 -5.19 -8.41 -15.96
CA ASP A 92 -4.16 -9.04 -16.81
C ASP A 92 -3.79 -10.45 -16.29
N VAL A 93 -3.68 -10.63 -14.96
CA VAL A 93 -3.45 -11.93 -14.32
C VAL A 93 -4.63 -12.87 -14.55
N MET A 94 -5.87 -12.39 -14.37
CA MET A 94 -7.08 -13.20 -14.63
C MET A 94 -7.18 -13.67 -16.09
N ARG A 95 -6.64 -12.89 -17.04
CA ARG A 95 -6.62 -13.23 -18.47
C ARG A 95 -5.43 -14.10 -18.87
N ALA A 96 -4.61 -14.55 -17.91
CA ALA A 96 -3.39 -15.32 -18.15
C ALA A 96 -2.47 -14.66 -19.20
N ARG A 97 -2.41 -13.31 -19.19
CA ARG A 97 -1.55 -12.58 -20.12
C ARG A 97 -0.08 -12.92 -19.82
N PRO A 98 0.75 -13.17 -20.84
CA PRO A 98 2.18 -13.34 -20.64
C PRO A 98 2.76 -12.17 -19.82
N ASP A 99 3.62 -12.51 -18.87
CA ASP A 99 4.37 -11.58 -18.02
C ASP A 99 3.50 -10.63 -17.18
N ALA A 100 2.19 -10.89 -17.06
CA ALA A 100 1.26 -10.07 -16.26
C ALA A 100 1.69 -9.96 -14.80
N VAL A 101 2.12 -11.09 -14.24
CA VAL A 101 2.64 -11.18 -12.87
C VAL A 101 3.91 -10.35 -12.71
N GLU A 102 4.81 -10.40 -13.70
CA GLU A 102 6.09 -9.69 -13.64
C GLU A 102 5.88 -8.17 -13.69
N ARG A 103 5.12 -7.68 -14.68
CA ARG A 103 4.79 -6.24 -14.80
C ARG A 103 4.08 -5.70 -13.56
N LEU A 104 3.23 -6.52 -12.95
CA LEU A 104 2.55 -6.16 -11.72
C LEU A 104 3.51 -6.05 -10.54
N CYS A 105 4.39 -7.03 -10.35
CA CYS A 105 5.42 -6.95 -9.34
C CYS A 105 6.30 -5.69 -9.49
N GLU A 106 6.70 -5.35 -10.71
CA GLU A 106 7.45 -4.12 -11.00
C GLU A 106 6.64 -2.87 -10.65
N SER A 107 5.35 -2.85 -11.00
CA SER A 107 4.45 -1.73 -10.70
C SER A 107 4.22 -1.55 -9.19
N LEU A 108 4.09 -2.64 -8.44
CA LEU A 108 3.98 -2.60 -6.98
C LEU A 108 5.22 -1.98 -6.34
N GLU A 109 6.39 -2.41 -6.79
CA GLU A 109 7.67 -1.93 -6.26
C GLU A 109 7.87 -0.45 -6.61
N ALA A 110 7.64 -0.06 -7.87
CA ALA A 110 7.87 1.30 -8.35
C ALA A 110 6.87 2.34 -7.83
N HIS A 111 5.60 1.96 -7.64
CA HIS A 111 4.55 2.91 -7.29
C HIS A 111 4.06 2.78 -5.85
N PHE A 112 3.77 1.56 -5.40
CA PHE A 112 3.09 1.38 -4.12
C PHE A 112 4.05 1.39 -2.93
N ILE A 113 5.17 0.68 -3.05
CA ILE A 113 6.19 0.65 -1.99
C ILE A 113 6.88 2.01 -1.86
N GLU A 114 7.20 2.67 -2.98
CA GLU A 114 7.76 4.01 -2.96
C GLU A 114 6.79 5.04 -2.35
N HIS A 115 5.49 4.93 -2.64
CA HIS A 115 4.47 5.77 -2.00
C HIS A 115 4.45 5.58 -0.47
N ILE A 116 4.43 4.32 -0.01
CA ILE A 116 4.45 3.95 1.41
C ILE A 116 5.71 4.42 2.14
N ARG A 117 6.88 4.34 1.51
CA ARG A 117 8.15 4.74 2.15
C ARG A 117 8.34 6.26 2.08
N GLY A 118 8.05 6.86 0.93
CA GLY A 118 8.33 8.25 0.64
C GLY A 118 7.23 9.19 1.11
N ARG A 119 6.02 9.06 0.54
CA ARG A 119 4.93 10.03 0.71
C ARG A 119 4.26 9.89 2.07
N ASP A 120 3.92 8.66 2.43
CA ASP A 120 3.28 8.32 3.70
C ASP A 120 4.20 8.62 4.89
N GLY A 121 5.52 8.45 4.71
CA GLY A 121 6.52 8.87 5.69
C GLY A 121 6.58 10.39 5.91
N GLN A 122 6.23 11.21 4.92
CA GLN A 122 6.11 12.67 5.10
C GLN A 122 4.84 13.02 5.88
N ILE A 123 3.74 12.32 5.60
CA ILE A 123 2.48 12.47 6.31
C ILE A 123 2.63 12.06 7.78
N ALA A 124 3.25 10.91 8.07
CA ALA A 124 3.48 10.45 9.43
C ALA A 124 4.26 11.49 10.25
N ARG A 125 5.28 12.12 9.63
CA ARG A 125 6.04 13.21 10.26
C ARG A 125 5.22 14.47 10.48
N PHE A 126 4.42 14.89 9.50
CA PHE A 126 3.53 16.04 9.61
C PHE A 126 2.53 15.87 10.75
N VAL A 127 1.91 14.69 10.84
CA VAL A 127 0.93 14.41 11.88
C VAL A 127 1.59 14.32 13.26
N ALA A 128 2.76 13.70 13.37
CA ALA A 128 3.51 13.67 14.62
C ALA A 128 3.90 15.08 15.13
N SER A 129 4.10 16.05 14.23
CA SER A 129 4.40 17.44 14.59
C SER A 129 3.18 18.32 14.83
N HIS A 130 1.96 17.83 14.57
CA HIS A 130 0.69 18.56 14.74
C HIS A 130 -0.35 17.72 15.50
N PRO A 131 -0.09 17.34 16.76
CA PRO A 131 -0.96 16.46 17.54
C PRO A 131 -2.40 17.00 17.70
N GLU A 132 -2.61 18.32 17.63
CA GLU A 132 -3.91 18.97 17.67
C GLU A 132 -4.81 18.67 16.46
N THR A 133 -4.21 18.28 15.33
CA THR A 133 -4.95 17.91 14.12
C THR A 133 -5.57 16.52 14.21
N VAL A 134 -5.00 15.62 15.01
CA VAL A 134 -5.55 14.28 15.20
C VAL A 134 -6.53 14.31 16.36
N LYS A 135 -7.80 14.58 16.07
CA LYS A 135 -8.87 14.24 17.03
C LYS A 135 -8.97 12.73 17.11
N THR A 136 -8.20 12.13 18.02
CA THR A 136 -8.34 10.72 18.40
C THR A 136 -9.75 10.51 18.97
N ARG A 137 -10.66 9.98 18.16
CA ARG A 137 -11.78 9.20 18.68
C ARG A 137 -11.35 7.73 18.61
N GLY A 138 -11.12 7.16 19.78
CA GLY A 138 -10.80 5.74 19.97
C GLY A 138 -11.93 4.82 19.53
#